data_AF-A0A0P9YKD7-F1
#
_entry.id   AF-A0A0P9YKD7-F1
#
_cell.length_a   1.000
_cell.length_b   1.000
_cell.length_c   1.000
_cell.angle_alpha   90.00
_cell.angle_beta   90.00
_cell.angle_gamma   90.00
#
_symmetry.space_group_name_H-M   'P 1'
#
loop_
_entity.id
_entity.type
_entity.pdbx_description
1 polymer ?
#
loop_
_entity_poly.entity_id
_entity_poly.type
_entity_poly.pdbx_seq_one_letter_code
_entity_poly.pdbx_strand_id
1 'polypeptide(L)'
;MSVFDKGLSLSLDNSVIEYAHDDGLWTSSMPLLNVVPFGYATGDRDIWRESIVQTLFAGLLKPLWETFNRVSGISRRILWENTAVRVYSLYEKRMAKVDDPVIRARYEADFDWLLNHADPSLFGLDYNPLKHFRRPPTTLPSGQSIRFRRTCCFYYDASNPVEYCSTCPLLRPKKCR
;
A
#
# COMPACT_ATOMS: atom_id res chain seq x y z
N MET A 1 0.71 -9.73 -5.87
CA MET A 1 0.72 -9.81 -7.36
C MET A 1 -0.68 -9.52 -7.86
N SER A 2 -0.85 -9.25 -9.16
CA SER A 2 -2.20 -8.97 -9.67
C SER A 2 -3.06 -10.23 -9.70
N VAL A 3 -4.38 -10.04 -9.74
CA VAL A 3 -5.35 -11.14 -9.88
C VAL A 3 -5.22 -11.92 -11.20
N PHE A 4 -4.47 -11.37 -12.16
CA PHE A 4 -4.21 -11.94 -13.48
C PHE A 4 -2.88 -12.70 -13.57
N ASP A 5 -2.13 -12.83 -12.47
CA ASP A 5 -0.74 -13.35 -12.48
C ASP A 5 0.16 -12.62 -13.50
N LYS A 6 -0.06 -11.30 -13.59
CA LYS A 6 0.74 -10.38 -14.40
C LYS A 6 1.32 -9.26 -13.56
N GLY A 7 2.55 -8.88 -13.86
CA GLY A 7 3.28 -7.79 -13.23
C GLY A 7 3.47 -6.64 -14.21
N LEU A 8 3.57 -5.43 -13.68
CA LEU A 8 4.15 -4.29 -14.37
C LEU A 8 5.48 -3.97 -13.68
N SER A 9 6.48 -3.51 -14.44
CA SER A 9 7.77 -3.15 -13.87
C SER A 9 7.70 -1.76 -13.25
N LEU A 10 7.45 -1.67 -11.95
CA LEU A 10 7.40 -0.40 -11.22
C LEU A 10 8.81 -0.06 -10.69
N SER A 11 9.72 0.30 -11.59
CA SER A 11 11.09 0.74 -11.28
C SER A 11 11.24 2.27 -11.42
N LEU A 12 12.33 2.84 -10.89
CA LEU A 12 12.63 4.27 -11.03
C LEU A 12 12.71 4.71 -12.49
N ASP A 13 13.33 3.90 -13.35
CA ASP A 13 13.51 4.23 -14.78
C ASP A 13 12.26 3.98 -15.63
N ASN A 14 11.21 3.38 -15.05
CA ASN A 14 9.96 3.08 -15.75
C ASN A 14 8.75 3.82 -15.18
N SER A 15 8.88 4.48 -14.03
CA SER A 15 7.76 5.12 -13.31
C SER A 15 7.89 6.63 -13.30
N VAL A 16 6.78 7.32 -13.56
CA VAL A 16 6.69 8.78 -13.49
C VAL A 16 5.86 9.19 -12.29
N ILE A 17 6.36 10.16 -11.52
CA ILE A 17 5.58 10.83 -10.47
C ILE A 17 4.91 12.04 -11.08
N GLU A 18 3.61 11.91 -11.32
CA GLU A 18 2.78 12.97 -11.89
C GLU A 18 2.05 13.74 -10.79
N TYR A 19 1.95 15.06 -10.96
CA TYR A 19 1.22 15.96 -10.07
C TYR A 19 -0.07 16.48 -10.75
N ALA A 20 -0.63 15.73 -11.69
CA ALA A 20 -1.83 16.13 -12.41
C ALA A 20 -3.02 16.28 -11.44
N HIS A 21 -3.82 17.31 -11.71
CA HIS A 21 -5.06 17.59 -11.01
C HIS A 21 -6.18 17.68 -12.03
N ASP A 22 -7.33 17.09 -11.70
CA ASP A 22 -8.59 17.24 -12.43
C ASP A 22 -9.51 18.11 -11.57
N ASP A 23 -9.88 19.30 -12.05
CA ASP A 23 -10.62 20.32 -11.28
C ASP A 23 -10.03 20.60 -9.87
N GLY A 24 -8.71 20.62 -9.76
CA GLY A 24 -7.99 20.85 -8.49
C GLY A 24 -7.90 19.63 -7.57
N LEU A 25 -8.41 18.47 -7.98
CA LEU A 25 -8.26 17.21 -7.26
C LEU A 25 -7.12 16.39 -7.84
N TRP A 26 -6.19 15.97 -6.99
CA TRP A 26 -5.09 15.10 -7.43
C TRP A 26 -5.63 13.78 -7.99
N THR A 27 -5.26 13.46 -9.22
CA THR A 27 -5.61 12.19 -9.85
C THR A 27 -4.60 11.12 -9.45
N SER A 28 -5.09 10.00 -8.89
CA SER A 28 -4.25 8.86 -8.53
C SER A 28 -3.82 8.06 -9.77
N SER A 29 -2.96 8.63 -10.61
CA SER A 29 -2.25 7.97 -11.70
C SER A 29 -0.80 7.70 -11.29
N MET A 30 -0.20 6.65 -11.87
CA MET A 30 1.25 6.48 -11.89
C MET A 30 1.63 6.07 -13.31
N PRO A 31 1.91 7.04 -14.19
CA PRO A 31 2.28 6.73 -15.57
C PRO A 31 3.54 5.88 -15.62
N LEU A 32 3.57 4.94 -16.56
CA LEU A 32 4.74 4.13 -16.84
C LEU A 32 5.19 4.35 -18.29
N LEU A 33 6.50 4.38 -18.52
CA LEU A 33 7.06 4.45 -19.87
C LEU A 33 6.82 3.16 -20.65
N ASN A 34 6.92 2.02 -19.97
CA ASN A 34 6.61 0.70 -20.47
C ASN A 34 5.50 0.05 -19.62
N VAL A 35 4.39 -0.25 -20.28
CA VAL A 35 3.20 -0.87 -19.70
C VAL A 35 3.02 -2.34 -20.11
N VAL A 36 4.03 -2.94 -20.76
CA VAL A 36 3.98 -4.34 -21.18
C VAL A 36 3.95 -5.23 -19.93
N PRO A 37 2.88 -6.02 -19.71
CA PRO A 37 2.82 -6.92 -18.58
C PRO A 37 3.76 -8.10 -18.77
N PHE A 38 4.37 -8.56 -17.68
CA PHE A 38 5.18 -9.77 -17.67
C PHE A 38 4.60 -10.80 -16.70
N GLY A 39 4.74 -12.08 -17.07
CA GLY A 39 4.37 -13.22 -16.23
C GLY A 39 5.60 -13.96 -15.73
N TYR A 40 5.44 -15.26 -15.52
CA TYR A 40 6.49 -16.18 -15.08
C TYR A 40 6.44 -17.48 -15.87
N ALA A 41 7.57 -18.18 -15.96
CA ALA A 41 7.63 -19.53 -16.50
C ALA A 41 7.10 -20.55 -15.47
N THR A 42 6.68 -21.73 -15.94
CA THR A 42 6.15 -22.78 -15.06
C THR A 42 7.16 -23.13 -13.97
N GLY A 43 6.77 -22.95 -12.70
CA GLY A 43 7.62 -23.22 -11.53
C GLY A 43 8.21 -21.96 -10.88
N ASP A 44 8.27 -20.83 -11.58
CA ASP A 44 9.01 -19.64 -11.12
C ASP A 44 8.17 -18.59 -10.39
N ARG A 45 6.94 -18.94 -9.98
CA ARG A 45 5.98 -17.98 -9.41
C ARG A 45 6.54 -17.26 -8.18
N ASP A 46 7.24 -17.98 -7.31
CA ASP A 46 7.77 -17.41 -6.07
C ASP A 46 8.91 -16.41 -6.35
N ILE A 47 9.83 -16.75 -7.25
CA ILE A 47 10.91 -15.86 -7.69
C ILE A 47 10.32 -14.61 -8.35
N TRP A 48 9.32 -14.80 -9.21
CA TRP A 48 8.61 -13.71 -9.86
C TRP A 48 7.89 -12.79 -8.86
N ARG A 49 7.26 -13.37 -7.83
CA ARG A 49 6.62 -12.61 -6.74
C ARG A 49 7.62 -11.74 -6.00
N GLU A 50 8.74 -12.33 -5.60
CA GLU A 50 9.81 -11.62 -4.89
C GLU A 50 10.37 -10.48 -5.74
N SER A 51 10.62 -10.73 -7.03
CA SER A 51 11.08 -9.71 -7.98
C SER A 51 10.13 -8.51 -8.09
N ILE A 52 8.82 -8.75 -8.20
CA ILE A 52 7.82 -7.66 -8.23
C ILE A 52 7.87 -6.83 -6.94
N VAL A 53 7.89 -7.51 -5.79
CA VAL A 53 7.84 -6.88 -4.47
C VAL A 53 9.11 -6.09 -4.22
N GLN A 54 10.28 -6.69 -4.49
CA GLN A 54 11.58 -6.04 -4.35
C GLN A 54 11.70 -4.82 -5.25
N THR A 55 11.29 -4.94 -6.52
CA THR A 55 11.33 -3.83 -7.48
C THR A 55 10.47 -2.66 -7.01
N LEU A 56 9.23 -2.94 -6.59
CA LEU A 56 8.32 -1.91 -6.10
C LEU A 56 8.77 -1.29 -4.78
N PHE A 57 9.05 -2.09 -3.76
CA PHE A 57 9.26 -1.56 -2.41
C PHE A 57 10.69 -1.12 -2.17
N ALA A 58 11.67 -2.03 -2.29
CA ALA A 58 13.07 -1.69 -2.07
C ALA A 58 13.64 -0.82 -3.20
N GLY A 59 13.28 -1.12 -4.46
CA GLY A 59 13.82 -0.46 -5.65
C GLY A 59 13.21 0.91 -5.95
N LEU A 60 11.90 1.09 -5.71
CA LEU A 60 11.19 2.33 -6.05
C LEU A 60 10.72 3.10 -4.81
N LEU A 61 9.87 2.51 -3.96
CA LEU A 61 9.21 3.26 -2.90
C LEU A 61 10.16 3.70 -1.78
N LYS A 62 11.10 2.86 -1.35
CA LYS A 62 12.08 3.21 -0.33
C LYS A 62 12.90 4.46 -0.71
N PRO A 63 13.60 4.53 -1.86
CA PRO A 63 14.37 5.73 -2.22
C PRO A 63 13.50 6.96 -2.41
N LEU A 64 12.24 6.80 -2.87
CA LEU A 64 11.28 7.90 -2.91
C LEU A 64 10.91 8.40 -1.52
N TRP A 65 10.64 7.51 -0.57
CA TRP A 65 10.33 7.90 0.82
C TRP A 65 11.51 8.55 1.52
N GLU A 66 12.73 8.12 1.24
CA GLU A 66 13.95 8.78 1.73
C GLU A 66 14.09 10.18 1.14
N THR A 67 13.81 10.34 -0.16
CA THR A 67 13.83 11.64 -0.82
C THR A 67 12.75 12.56 -0.27
N PHE A 68 11.49 12.11 -0.17
CA PHE A 68 10.39 12.89 0.37
C PHE A 68 10.62 13.30 1.81
N ASN A 69 11.14 12.40 2.64
CA ASN A 69 11.50 12.74 4.01
C ASN A 69 12.57 13.85 4.05
N ARG A 70 13.61 13.75 3.22
CA ARG A 70 14.69 14.74 3.16
C ARG A 70 14.18 16.11 2.69
N VAL A 71 13.31 16.17 1.68
CA VAL A 71 12.87 17.45 1.09
C VAL A 71 11.70 18.10 1.81
N SER A 72 10.81 17.32 2.42
CA SER A 72 9.57 17.84 3.05
C SER A 72 9.55 17.74 4.57
N GLY A 73 10.44 16.96 5.18
CA GLY A 73 10.40 16.63 6.60
C GLY A 73 9.33 15.60 6.98
N ILE A 74 8.45 15.16 6.07
CA ILE A 74 7.44 14.14 6.36
C ILE A 74 8.13 12.84 6.80
N SER A 75 7.76 12.34 7.98
CA SER A 75 8.38 11.13 8.54
C SER A 75 8.22 9.92 7.63
N ARG A 76 9.31 9.16 7.43
CA ARG A 76 9.28 7.85 6.75
C ARG A 76 8.23 6.90 7.31
N ARG A 77 7.93 6.98 8.62
CA ARG A 77 6.88 6.19 9.26
C ARG A 77 5.49 6.50 8.68
N ILE A 78 5.20 7.78 8.42
CA ILE A 78 3.95 8.23 7.80
C ILE A 78 3.86 7.71 6.36
N LEU A 79 4.93 7.83 5.59
CA LEU A 79 4.99 7.40 4.19
C LEU A 79 4.79 5.88 4.06
N TRP A 80 5.47 5.10 4.89
CA TRP A 80 5.31 3.64 4.93
C TRP A 80 3.91 3.21 5.39
N GLU A 81 3.32 3.90 6.37
CA GLU A 81 1.94 3.59 6.77
C GLU A 81 0.92 3.95 5.67
N ASN A 82 1.10 5.09 4.98
CA ASN A 82 0.25 5.44 3.84
C ASN A 82 0.31 4.35 2.76
N THR A 83 1.53 3.90 2.43
CA THR A 83 1.75 2.76 1.52
C THR A 83 0.99 1.53 1.98
N ALA A 84 1.16 1.15 3.25
CA ALA A 84 0.58 -0.07 3.80
C ALA A 84 -0.96 -0.05 3.76
N VAL A 85 -1.57 1.09 4.10
CA VAL A 85 -3.03 1.28 4.03
C VAL A 85 -3.56 1.11 2.60
N ARG A 86 -2.83 1.59 1.59
CA ARG A 86 -3.21 1.38 0.18
C ARG A 86 -3.12 -0.09 -0.24
N VAL A 87 -2.08 -0.80 0.20
CA VAL A 87 -1.97 -2.25 -0.03
C VAL A 87 -3.15 -3.00 0.63
N TYR A 88 -3.48 -2.70 1.88
CA TYR A 88 -4.64 -3.35 2.54
C TYR A 88 -5.93 -3.06 1.78
N SER A 89 -6.17 -1.81 1.38
CA SER A 89 -7.38 -1.44 0.64
C SER A 89 -7.47 -2.15 -0.72
N LEU A 90 -6.33 -2.39 -1.37
CA LEU A 90 -6.29 -3.14 -2.63
C LEU A 90 -6.78 -4.58 -2.40
N TYR A 91 -6.19 -5.29 -1.44
CA TYR A 91 -6.51 -6.69 -1.16
C TYR A 91 -7.89 -6.87 -0.50
N GLU A 92 -8.20 -6.08 0.54
CA GLU A 92 -9.43 -6.25 1.35
C GLU A 92 -10.68 -5.65 0.72
N LYS A 93 -10.55 -4.67 -0.19
CA LYS A 93 -11.72 -3.96 -0.77
C LYS A 93 -11.81 -4.08 -2.28
N ARG A 94 -10.70 -3.83 -3.01
CA ARG A 94 -10.74 -3.84 -4.48
C ARG A 94 -10.77 -5.27 -5.01
N MET A 95 -9.90 -6.15 -4.52
CA MET A 95 -9.85 -7.56 -4.94
C MET A 95 -10.96 -8.42 -4.35
N ALA A 96 -11.57 -8.01 -3.23
CA ALA A 96 -12.74 -8.69 -2.66
C ALA A 96 -13.96 -8.73 -3.59
N LYS A 97 -13.97 -7.93 -4.67
CA LYS A 97 -14.99 -7.94 -5.72
C LYS A 97 -14.78 -9.04 -6.78
N VAL A 98 -13.73 -9.84 -6.65
CA VAL A 98 -13.47 -10.96 -7.56
C VAL A 98 -14.26 -12.18 -7.08
N ASP A 99 -15.14 -12.69 -7.94
CA ASP A 99 -16.04 -13.80 -7.62
C ASP A 99 -15.40 -15.18 -7.78
N ASP A 100 -14.42 -15.29 -8.68
CA ASP A 100 -13.74 -16.55 -8.97
C ASP A 100 -13.00 -17.10 -7.73
N PRO A 101 -13.35 -18.32 -7.26
CA PRO A 101 -12.81 -18.88 -6.03
C PRO A 101 -11.31 -19.23 -6.14
N VAL A 102 -10.82 -19.60 -7.32
CA VAL A 102 -9.40 -19.90 -7.55
C VAL A 102 -8.59 -18.62 -7.50
N ILE A 103 -9.07 -17.56 -8.16
CA ILE A 103 -8.43 -16.24 -8.10
C ILE A 103 -8.47 -15.68 -6.68
N ARG A 104 -9.58 -15.89 -5.97
CA ARG A 104 -9.73 -15.48 -4.56
C ARG A 104 -8.69 -16.12 -3.65
N ALA A 105 -8.63 -17.45 -3.65
CA ALA A 105 -7.67 -18.19 -2.84
C ALA A 105 -6.23 -17.74 -3.12
N ARG A 106 -5.92 -17.46 -4.39
CA ARG A 106 -4.60 -16.98 -4.81
C ARG A 106 -4.26 -15.60 -4.28
N TYR A 107 -5.13 -14.59 -4.41
CA TYR A 107 -4.80 -13.26 -3.89
C TYR A 107 -4.77 -13.24 -2.36
N GLU A 108 -5.57 -14.08 -1.69
CA GLU A 108 -5.55 -14.23 -0.24
C GLU A 108 -4.21 -14.83 0.23
N ALA A 109 -3.75 -15.89 -0.45
CA ALA A 109 -2.43 -16.46 -0.21
C ALA A 109 -1.29 -15.45 -0.49
N ASP A 110 -1.41 -14.65 -1.55
CA ASP A 110 -0.44 -13.60 -1.84
C ASP A 110 -0.42 -12.50 -0.78
N PHE A 111 -1.60 -12.15 -0.23
CA PHE A 111 -1.69 -11.14 0.83
C PHE A 111 -1.09 -11.65 2.13
N ASP A 112 -1.40 -12.89 2.49
CA ASP A 112 -0.82 -13.56 3.65
C ASP A 112 0.71 -13.66 3.52
N TRP A 113 1.20 -14.13 2.38
CA TRP A 113 2.63 -14.16 2.08
C TRP A 113 3.27 -12.77 2.26
N LEU A 114 2.67 -11.73 1.67
CA LEU A 114 3.19 -10.37 1.72
C LEU A 114 3.25 -9.80 3.15
N LEU A 115 2.30 -10.20 4.01
CA LEU A 115 2.24 -9.75 5.41
C LEU A 115 3.12 -10.58 6.34
N ASN A 116 3.19 -11.89 6.14
CA ASN A 116 3.68 -12.82 7.15
C ASN A 116 4.95 -13.56 6.77
N HIS A 117 5.23 -13.70 5.47
CA HIS A 117 6.30 -14.56 4.96
C HIS A 117 7.35 -13.82 4.11
N ALA A 118 7.00 -12.69 3.51
CA ALA A 118 7.92 -11.87 2.74
C ALA A 118 9.06 -11.34 3.62
N ASP A 119 10.29 -11.60 3.20
CA ASP A 119 11.50 -11.15 3.89
C ASP A 119 11.54 -9.60 3.96
N PRO A 120 11.89 -9.01 5.11
CA PRO A 120 12.01 -7.55 5.25
C PRO A 120 12.89 -6.87 4.19
N SER A 121 13.94 -7.54 3.72
CA SER A 121 14.85 -7.02 2.70
C SER A 121 14.17 -6.73 1.36
N LEU A 122 13.06 -7.40 1.04
CA LEU A 122 12.23 -7.10 -0.14
C LEU A 122 11.60 -5.70 -0.06
N PHE A 123 11.46 -5.14 1.16
CA PHE A 123 11.01 -3.77 1.38
C PHE A 123 12.19 -2.79 1.52
N GLY A 124 13.42 -3.30 1.52
CA GLY A 124 14.65 -2.56 1.78
C GLY A 124 14.77 -2.08 3.23
N LEU A 125 14.07 -2.74 4.16
CA LEU A 125 14.03 -2.43 5.59
C LEU A 125 14.44 -3.66 6.42
N ASP A 126 14.69 -3.44 7.72
CA ASP A 126 14.92 -4.48 8.73
C ASP A 126 13.61 -5.04 9.33
N TYR A 127 12.45 -4.51 8.94
CA TYR A 127 11.14 -5.01 9.30
C TYR A 127 10.16 -4.97 8.12
N ASN A 128 9.14 -5.84 8.13
CA ASN A 128 8.06 -5.78 7.14
C ASN A 128 7.10 -4.62 7.48
N PRO A 129 7.03 -3.54 6.67
CA PRO A 129 6.22 -2.37 6.98
C PRO A 129 4.71 -2.67 6.91
N LEU A 130 4.31 -3.59 6.04
CA LEU A 130 2.92 -4.02 5.89
C LEU A 130 2.45 -4.81 7.12
N LYS A 131 3.33 -5.62 7.72
CA LYS A 131 3.01 -6.25 9.01
C LYS A 131 3.00 -5.25 10.15
N HIS A 132 4.00 -4.37 10.20
CA HIS A 132 4.24 -3.45 11.32
C HIS A 132 3.08 -2.48 11.59
N PHE A 133 2.44 -1.98 10.53
CA PHE A 133 1.31 -1.04 10.64
C PHE A 133 -0.06 -1.72 10.73
N ARG A 134 -0.14 -3.04 10.50
CA ARG A 134 -1.42 -3.77 10.54
C ARG A 134 -1.82 -4.07 11.97
N ARG A 135 -2.75 -3.27 12.51
CA ARG A 135 -3.30 -3.45 13.86
C ARG A 135 -4.67 -4.14 13.83
N PRO A 136 -5.08 -4.80 14.92
CA PRO A 136 -6.46 -5.23 15.10
C PRO A 136 -7.41 -4.02 15.02
N PRO A 137 -8.60 -4.19 14.42
CA PRO A 137 -9.59 -3.13 14.41
C PRO A 137 -10.12 -2.85 15.82
N THR A 138 -10.58 -1.61 16.03
CA THR A 138 -11.29 -1.19 17.23
C THR A 138 -12.78 -1.16 16.93
N THR A 139 -13.57 -1.87 17.75
CA THR A 139 -15.04 -1.81 17.68
C THR A 139 -15.52 -0.53 18.37
N LEU A 140 -16.26 0.29 17.64
CA LEU A 140 -16.88 1.50 18.16
C LEU A 140 -18.22 1.18 18.84
N PRO A 141 -18.74 2.08 19.71
CA PRO A 141 -20.08 1.93 20.29
C PRO A 141 -21.20 1.81 19.24
N SER A 142 -21.00 2.37 18.04
CA SER A 142 -21.91 2.20 16.90
C SER A 142 -21.92 0.80 16.29
N GLY A 143 -21.08 -0.12 16.78
CA GLY A 143 -20.86 -1.46 16.20
C GLY A 143 -19.86 -1.48 15.04
N GLN A 144 -19.43 -0.31 14.55
CA GLN A 144 -18.48 -0.24 13.44
C GLN A 144 -17.08 -0.72 13.88
N SER A 145 -16.45 -1.56 13.06
CA SER A 145 -15.09 -2.07 13.27
C SER A 145 -14.09 -1.28 12.41
N ILE A 146 -13.25 -0.45 13.05
CA ILE A 146 -12.30 0.43 12.34
C ILE A 146 -10.86 0.07 12.71
N ARG A 147 -10.04 -0.22 11.69
CA ARG A 147 -8.58 -0.29 11.84
C ARG A 147 -7.98 1.11 11.76
N PHE A 148 -7.89 1.78 12.91
CA PHE A 148 -7.26 3.09 12.99
C PHE A 148 -5.77 3.03 12.63
N ARG A 149 -5.30 4.03 11.88
CA ARG A 149 -3.88 4.23 11.57
C ARG A 149 -3.10 4.57 12.84
N ARG A 150 -1.78 4.44 12.81
CA ARG A 150 -0.85 4.81 13.87
C ARG A 150 -0.34 6.23 13.71
N THR A 151 -0.30 6.75 12.49
CA THR A 151 0.12 8.11 12.17
C THR A 151 -0.96 8.87 11.42
N CYS A 152 -1.04 10.18 11.65
CA CYS A 152 -1.85 11.07 10.83
C CYS A 152 -1.24 11.15 9.42
N CYS A 153 -2.10 11.29 8.40
CA CYS A 153 -1.69 11.45 7.00
C CYS A 153 -1.84 12.86 6.47
N PHE A 154 -2.27 13.80 7.33
CA PHE A 154 -2.51 15.21 6.98
C PHE A 154 -3.56 15.43 5.89
N TYR A 155 -4.45 14.46 5.63
CA TYR A 155 -5.56 14.65 4.68
C TYR A 155 -6.47 15.84 5.05
N TYR A 156 -6.60 16.13 6.35
CA TYR A 156 -7.37 17.27 6.84
C TYR A 156 -6.75 18.62 6.46
N ASP A 157 -5.44 18.69 6.22
CA ASP A 157 -4.76 19.89 5.71
C ASP A 157 -4.88 20.03 4.19
N ALA A 158 -5.28 18.96 3.50
CA ALA A 158 -5.38 18.88 2.03
C ALA A 158 -6.84 18.82 1.53
N SER A 159 -7.82 19.05 2.41
CA SER A 159 -9.25 19.00 2.08
C SER A 159 -9.94 20.32 2.43
N ASN A 160 -10.88 20.74 1.57
CA ASN A 160 -11.74 21.89 1.80
C ASN A 160 -13.18 21.55 1.33
N PRO A 161 -14.16 21.41 2.25
CA PRO A 161 -14.05 21.61 3.70
C PRO A 161 -13.11 20.59 4.37
N VAL A 162 -12.68 20.90 5.60
CA VAL A 162 -11.76 20.05 6.36
C VAL A 162 -12.39 18.67 6.59
N GLU A 163 -11.73 17.62 6.11
CA GLU A 163 -12.15 16.24 6.24
C GLU A 163 -11.06 15.35 6.83
N TYR A 164 -11.47 14.34 7.58
CA TYR A 164 -10.55 13.32 8.09
C TYR A 164 -10.71 12.02 7.31
N CYS A 165 -9.62 11.30 7.11
CA CYS A 165 -9.70 9.98 6.50
C CYS A 165 -10.49 9.00 7.41
N SER A 166 -11.17 8.03 6.81
CA SER A 166 -12.05 7.08 7.52
C SER A 166 -11.37 6.20 8.59
N THR A 167 -10.05 6.20 8.64
CA THR A 167 -9.23 5.45 9.63
C THR A 167 -8.32 6.38 10.43
N CYS A 168 -8.66 7.67 10.50
CA CYS A 168 -7.83 8.72 11.09
C CYS A 168 -7.53 8.47 12.58
N PRO A 169 -6.24 8.50 13.00
CA PRO A 169 -5.89 8.28 14.40
C PRO A 169 -6.39 9.38 15.33
N LEU A 170 -6.60 10.59 14.81
CA LEU A 170 -7.10 11.73 15.59
C LEU A 170 -8.57 11.53 16.01
N LEU A 171 -9.31 10.70 15.28
CA LEU A 171 -10.71 10.36 15.57
C LEU A 171 -10.83 9.06 16.39
N ARG A 172 -9.71 8.44 16.76
CA ARG A 172 -9.75 7.20 17.54
C ARG A 172 -10.27 7.50 18.96
N PRO A 173 -11.31 6.80 19.44
CA PRO A 173 -11.76 6.97 20.81
C PRO A 173 -10.63 6.68 21.79
N LYS A 174 -10.46 7.55 22.79
CA LYS A 174 -9.56 7.27 23.91
C LYS A 174 -10.10 6.05 24.66
N LYS A 175 -9.22 5.13 25.07
CA LYS A 175 -9.63 4.08 26.01
C LYS A 175 -10.13 4.80 27.27
N CYS A 176 -11.35 4.53 27.71
CA CYS A 176 -11.74 4.84 29.08
C CYS A 176 -10.71 4.15 29.98
N ARG A 177 -10.02 4.93 30.81
CA ARG A 177 -9.09 4.41 31.82
C ARG A 177 -9.89 3.85 32.97
#